data_AF-A0AAD0XHF0-F1
#
_entry.id   AF-A0AAD0XHF0-F1
#
_cell.length_a   1.000
_cell.length_b   1.000
_cell.length_c   1.000
_cell.angle_alpha   90.00
_cell.angle_beta   90.00
_cell.angle_gamma   90.00
#
_symmetry.space_group_name_H-M   'P 1'
#
loop_
_entity.id
_entity.type
_entity.pdbx_description
1 polymer ?
#
loop_
_entity_poly.entity_id
_entity_poly.type
_entity_poly.pdbx_seq_one_letter_code
_entity_poly.pdbx_strand_id
1 'polypeptide(L)'
;MSAIDNKHLIEIVSVQESSGVSRKTGNPWKMYRAQCVVTGGDNGAKVGELLLPDSLKDTIPGKYLAEFQLDVSFERLVVPRITALHPHGGGAARPQAKPAASAAVPA
;
A
#
# COMPACT_ATOMS: atom_id res chain seq x y z
N MET A 1 15.73 16.45 -20.21
CA MET A 1 15.31 15.04 -20.06
C MET A 1 15.44 14.70 -18.58
N SER A 2 14.39 14.98 -17.79
CA SER A 2 14.41 14.60 -16.37
C SER A 2 14.37 13.09 -16.32
N ALA A 3 15.41 12.47 -15.74
CA ALA A 3 15.36 11.08 -15.38
C ALA A 3 14.07 10.87 -14.56
N ILE A 4 13.21 9.96 -14.99
CA ILE A 4 12.09 9.54 -14.16
C ILE A 4 12.76 8.87 -12.96
N ASP A 5 12.89 9.61 -11.86
CA ASP A 5 13.48 9.11 -10.62
C ASP A 5 12.55 8.01 -10.09
N ASN A 6 12.80 6.77 -10.53
CA ASN A 6 12.15 5.55 -10.03
C ASN A 6 12.51 5.24 -8.57
N LYS A 7 13.10 6.19 -7.84
CA LYS A 7 13.56 6.09 -6.44
C LYS A 7 12.43 5.76 -5.46
N HIS A 8 11.18 5.95 -5.87
CA HIS A 8 9.99 5.66 -5.06
C HIS A 8 9.05 4.65 -5.72
N LEU A 9 9.54 3.87 -6.68
CA LEU A 9 8.76 2.80 -7.30
C LEU A 9 8.71 1.61 -6.33
N ILE A 10 7.50 1.21 -5.99
CA ILE A 10 7.20 0.12 -5.06
C ILE A 10 6.18 -0.81 -5.71
N GLU A 11 6.41 -2.11 -5.60
CA GLU A 11 5.45 -3.11 -6.02
C GLU A 11 4.76 -3.71 -4.79
N ILE A 12 3.45 -3.49 -4.67
CA ILE A 12 2.64 -4.03 -3.59
C ILE A 12 2.18 -5.42 -3.99
N VAL A 13 2.48 -6.42 -3.15
CA VAL A 13 2.16 -7.84 -3.41
C VAL A 13 0.85 -8.24 -2.70
N SER A 14 0.68 -7.80 -1.45
CA SER A 14 -0.49 -8.12 -0.63
C SER A 14 -0.69 -7.05 0.42
N VAL A 15 -1.94 -6.77 0.77
CA VAL A 15 -2.29 -5.96 1.95
C VAL A 15 -2.97 -6.85 2.97
N GLN A 16 -2.50 -6.81 4.22
CA GLN A 16 -3.03 -7.57 5.34
C GLN A 16 -3.63 -6.61 6.37
N GLU A 17 -4.88 -6.85 6.77
CA GLU A 17 -5.51 -6.13 7.88
C GLU A 17 -5.17 -6.82 9.20
N SER A 18 -4.63 -6.06 10.15
CA SER A 18 -4.45 -6.48 11.53
C SER A 18 -5.33 -5.60 12.41
N SER A 19 -6.18 -6.21 13.22
CA SER A 19 -7.03 -5.49 14.18
C SER A 19 -6.93 -6.12 15.55
N GLY A 20 -7.16 -5.31 16.58
CA GLY A 20 -7.11 -5.76 17.96
C GLY A 20 -7.55 -4.69 18.94
N VAL A 21 -7.44 -5.00 20.23
CA VAL A 21 -7.69 -4.04 21.31
C VAL A 21 -6.38 -3.82 22.06
N SER A 22 -6.01 -2.56 22.24
CA SER A 22 -4.80 -2.19 22.97
C SER A 22 -4.94 -2.61 24.43
N ARG A 23 -4.03 -3.47 24.92
CA ARG A 23 -4.00 -3.86 26.33
C ARG A 23 -3.69 -2.68 27.27
N LYS A 24 -3.06 -1.62 26.75
CA LYS A 24 -2.66 -0.43 27.52
C LYS A 24 -3.76 0.61 27.65
N THR A 25 -4.55 0.81 26.60
CA THR A 25 -5.56 1.89 26.55
C THR A 25 -7.00 1.38 26.43
N GLY A 26 -7.21 0.09 26.16
CA GLY A 26 -8.53 -0.47 25.87
C GLY A 26 -9.10 -0.04 24.51
N ASN A 27 -8.39 0.79 23.75
CA ASN A 27 -8.87 1.29 22.48
C ASN A 27 -8.73 0.24 21.38
N PRO A 28 -9.75 0.06 20.52
CA PRO A 28 -9.63 -0.74 19.32
C PRO A 28 -8.61 -0.09 18.38
N TRP A 29 -7.76 -0.90 17.77
CA TRP A 29 -6.80 -0.47 16.77
C TRP A 29 -6.96 -1.33 15.51
N LYS A 30 -6.73 -0.69 14.37
CA LYS A 30 -6.65 -1.33 13.06
C LYS A 30 -5.40 -0.82 12.35
N MET A 31 -4.70 -1.73 11.68
CA MET A 31 -3.51 -1.44 10.90
C MET A 31 -3.58 -2.22 9.60
N TYR A 32 -3.23 -1.57 8.50
CA TYR A 32 -3.09 -2.22 7.21
C TYR A 32 -1.61 -2.33 6.88
N ARG A 33 -1.11 -3.55 6.73
CA ARG A 33 0.29 -3.83 6.40
C ARG A 33 0.38 -4.30 4.96
N ALA A 34 1.01 -3.51 4.11
CA ALA A 34 1.29 -3.88 2.74
C ALA A 34 2.65 -4.55 2.63
N GLN A 35 2.69 -5.77 2.14
CA GLN A 35 3.94 -6.41 1.72
C GLN A 35 4.35 -5.82 0.38
N CYS A 36 5.57 -5.28 0.35
CA CYS A 36 6.10 -4.48 -0.74
C CYS A 36 7.43 -5.04 -1.23
N VAL A 37 7.67 -4.98 -2.54
CA VAL A 37 8.99 -5.18 -3.14
C VAL A 37 9.53 -3.82 -3.56
N VAL A 38 10.73 -3.50 -3.08
CA VAL A 38 11.45 -2.27 -3.40
C VAL A 38 12.67 -2.63 -4.22
N THR A 39 12.81 -2.01 -5.39
CA THR A 39 13.98 -2.16 -6.23
C THR A 39 14.92 -0.99 -5.94
N GLY A 40 16.00 -1.25 -5.21
CA GLY A 40 16.97 -0.22 -4.84
C GLY A 40 17.86 0.21 -6.01
N GLY A 41 18.65 1.28 -5.80
CA GLY A 41 19.63 1.77 -6.77
C GLY A 41 20.70 0.75 -7.17
N ASP A 42 20.95 -0.25 -6.31
CA ASP A 42 21.89 -1.36 -6.56
C ASP A 42 21.31 -2.50 -7.43
N ASN A 43 20.13 -2.31 -8.06
CA ASN A 43 19.38 -3.33 -8.83
C ASN A 43 18.92 -4.56 -8.02
N GLY A 44 19.17 -4.61 -6.71
CA GLY A 44 18.65 -5.66 -5.83
C GLY A 44 17.18 -5.42 -5.45
N ALA A 45 16.34 -6.45 -5.59
CA ALA A 45 14.98 -6.44 -5.07
C ALA A 45 14.97 -6.80 -3.58
N LYS A 46 14.35 -5.97 -2.76
CA LYS A 46 14.18 -6.19 -1.31
C LYS A 46 12.70 -6.28 -0.98
N VAL A 47 12.33 -7.28 -0.19
CA VAL A 47 10.97 -7.43 0.32
C VAL A 47 10.89 -6.77 1.69
N GLY A 48 9.89 -5.92 1.88
CA GLY A 48 9.61 -5.25 3.15
C GLY A 48 8.11 -5.14 3.41
N GLU A 49 7.77 -4.58 4.55
CA GLU A 49 6.39 -4.25 4.91
C GLU A 49 6.25 -2.74 5.09
N LEU A 50 5.12 -2.20 4.63
CA LEU A 50 4.76 -0.80 4.76
C LEU A 50 3.43 -0.68 5.51
N LEU A 51 3.35 0.26 6.45
CA LEU A 51 2.09 0.58 7.11
C LEU A 51 1.30 1.55 6.21
N LEU A 52 0.11 1.12 5.78
CA LEU A 52 -0.82 1.97 5.04
C LEU A 52 -1.75 2.72 6.00
N PRO A 53 -2.05 4.00 5.73
CA PRO A 53 -3.12 4.71 6.41
C PRO A 53 -4.49 4.15 6.01
N ASP A 54 -5.51 4.37 6.83
CA ASP A 54 -6.89 3.90 6.58
C ASP A 54 -7.44 4.35 5.22
N SER A 55 -7.02 5.52 4.73
CA SER A 55 -7.39 6.05 3.42
C SER A 55 -6.94 5.17 2.25
N LEU A 56 -5.90 4.35 2.45
CA LEU A 56 -5.28 3.48 1.44
C LEU A 56 -5.54 1.99 1.72
N LYS A 57 -6.51 1.65 2.58
CA LYS A 57 -6.82 0.25 2.94
C LYS A 57 -7.21 -0.63 1.75
N ASP A 58 -7.88 -0.04 0.75
CA ASP A 58 -8.39 -0.74 -0.44
C ASP A 58 -7.35 -0.80 -1.58
N THR A 59 -6.06 -0.60 -1.25
CA THR A 59 -4.98 -0.65 -2.24
C THR A 59 -4.86 -2.07 -2.81
N ILE A 60 -4.91 -2.16 -4.13
CA ILE A 60 -4.79 -3.40 -4.89
C ILE A 60 -3.30 -3.72 -5.10
N PRO A 61 -2.90 -5.00 -5.18
CA PRO A 61 -1.56 -5.36 -5.59
C PRO A 61 -1.20 -4.79 -6.97
N GLY A 62 -0.02 -4.21 -7.09
CA GLY A 62 0.40 -3.50 -8.31
C GLY A 62 1.63 -2.63 -8.10
N LYS A 63 2.05 -1.95 -9.17
CA LYS A 63 3.19 -1.04 -9.15
C LYS A 63 2.71 0.38 -8.88
N TYR A 64 3.33 1.03 -7.90
CA TYR A 64 2.97 2.36 -7.45
C TYR A 64 4.22 3.22 -7.28
N LEU A 65 4.08 4.51 -7.55
CA LEU A 65 4.95 5.55 -7.05
C LEU A 65 4.41 6.00 -5.70
N ALA A 66 5.19 5.76 -4.65
CA ALA A 66 4.83 6.15 -3.30
C ALA A 66 5.21 7.60 -3.01
N GLU A 67 4.27 8.35 -2.43
CA GLU A 67 4.50 9.70 -1.92
C GLU A 67 4.68 9.62 -0.40
N PHE A 68 5.83 10.10 0.07
CA PHE A 68 6.19 10.05 1.49
C PHE A 68 6.18 11.45 2.09
N GLN A 69 5.63 11.55 3.29
CA GLN A 69 5.76 12.72 4.15
C GLN A 69 6.59 12.34 5.38
N LEU A 70 7.38 13.30 5.88
CA LEU A 70 8.08 13.13 7.15
C LEU A 70 7.11 13.39 8.29
N ASP A 71 7.04 12.45 9.22
CA ASP A 71 6.25 12.54 10.45
C ASP A 71 7.13 12.23 11.65
N VAL A 72 6.65 12.51 12.86
CA VAL A 72 7.40 12.28 14.10
C VAL A 72 6.70 11.20 14.91
N SER A 73 7.39 10.07 15.08
CA SER A 73 6.89 8.95 15.88
C SER A 73 6.77 9.32 17.36
N PHE A 74 6.01 8.52 18.11
CA PHE A 74 5.89 8.65 19.58
C PHE A 74 7.23 8.62 20.32
N GLU A 75 8.25 7.97 19.75
CA GLU A 75 9.63 7.94 20.26
C GLU A 75 10.44 9.19 19.89
N ARG A 76 9.80 10.23 19.33
CA ARG A 76 10.42 11.47 18.83
C ARG A 76 11.40 11.27 17.66
N LEU A 77 11.26 10.16 16.94
CA LEU A 77 12.04 9.86 15.75
C LEU A 77 11.32 10.35 14.49
N VAL A 78 12.06 10.99 13.59
CA VAL A 78 11.56 11.37 12.27
C VAL A 78 11.43 10.10 11.43
N VAL A 79 10.22 9.81 10.95
CA VAL A 79 9.91 8.62 10.16
C VAL A 79 9.20 9.00 8.86
N PRO A 80 9.51 8.32 7.75
CA PRO A 80 8.74 8.48 6.52
C PRO A 80 7.39 7.76 6.66
N ARG A 81 6.30 8.47 6.38
CA ARG A 81 4.95 7.92 6.35
C ARG A 81 4.36 8.11 4.96
N ILE A 82 3.69 7.08 4.45
CA ILE A 82 3.06 7.17 3.13
C ILE A 82 1.77 7.99 3.20
N THR A 83 1.62 8.93 2.28
CA THR A 83 0.44 9.79 2.15
C THR A 83 -0.39 9.43 0.94
N ALA A 84 0.26 9.09 -0.17
CA ALA A 84 -0.41 8.71 -1.41
C ALA A 84 0.35 7.62 -2.17
N LEU A 85 -0.39 6.86 -2.96
CA LEU A 85 0.11 5.85 -3.88
C LEU A 85 -0.41 6.14 -5.27
N HIS A 86 0.48 6.47 -6.19
CA HIS A 86 0.13 6.76 -7.58
C HIS A 86 0.42 5.53 -8.45
N PRO A 87 -0.56 4.93 -9.12
CA PRO A 87 -0.31 3.75 -9.96
C PRO A 87 0.70 4.08 -11.07
N HIS A 88 1.74 3.24 -11.21
CA HIS A 88 2.84 3.46 -12.16
C HIS A 88 2.93 2.31 -13.16
N GLY A 89 2.83 2.66 -14.45
CA GLY A 89 2.77 1.70 -15.55
C GLY A 89 1.34 1.21 -15.77
N GLY A 90 0.85 1.31 -17.01
CA GLY A 90 -0.53 0.97 -17.41
C GLY A 90 -0.89 -0.52 -17.35
N GLY A 91 -0.20 -1.34 -16.54
CA GLY A 91 -0.47 -2.76 -16.36
C GLY A 91 -0.77 -3.06 -14.89
N ALA A 92 -2.01 -3.44 -14.61
CA ALA A 92 -2.53 -3.87 -13.30
C ALA A 92 -2.86 -2.76 -12.26
N ALA A 93 -3.53 -1.71 -12.70
CA ALA A 93 -4.59 -1.07 -11.90
C ALA A 93 -5.89 -1.07 -12.72
N ARG A 94 -6.25 -2.22 -13.30
CA ARG A 94 -7.63 -2.42 -13.73
C ARG A 94 -8.39 -2.84 -12.48
N PRO A 95 -9.36 -2.05 -11.99
CA PRO A 95 -10.26 -2.53 -10.95
C PRO A 95 -10.86 -3.84 -11.45
N GLN A 96 -10.58 -4.95 -10.76
CA GLN A 96 -11.31 -6.18 -11.01
C GLN A 96 -12.73 -5.92 -10.54
N ALA A 97 -13.57 -5.48 -11.48
CA ALA A 97 -15.00 -5.53 -11.30
C ALA A 97 -15.36 -6.98 -10.99
N LYS A 98 -15.71 -7.24 -9.73
CA LYS A 98 -16.36 -8.47 -9.29
C LYS A 98 -17.52 -8.72 -10.26
N PRO A 99 -17.57 -9.84 -11.00
CA PRO A 99 -18.75 -10.14 -11.80
C PRO A 99 -19.88 -10.35 -10.79
N ALA A 100 -20.81 -9.41 -10.73
CA ALA A 100 -22.09 -9.64 -10.09
C ALA A 100 -22.79 -10.70 -10.93
N ALA A 101 -22.88 -11.92 -10.40
CA ALA A 101 -23.77 -12.94 -10.89
C ALA A 101 -25.20 -12.37 -10.83
N SER A 102 -25.71 -11.92 -11.97
CA SER A 102 -27.13 -11.62 -12.14
C SER A 102 -27.73 -12.78 -12.89
N ALA A 103 -28.55 -13.54 -12.16
CA ALA A 103 -29.48 -14.49 -12.70
C ALA A 103 -30.42 -13.78 -13.68
N ALA A 104 -30.57 -14.33 -14.88
CA ALA A 104 -31.72 -14.05 -15.73
C ALA A 104 -32.07 -15.29 -16.56
N VAL A 105 -33.28 -15.77 -16.31
CA VAL A 105 -34.02 -16.87 -16.92
C VAL A 105 -34.30 -16.59 -18.40
N PRO A 106 -34.33 -17.62 -19.26
CA PRO A 106 -35.48 -17.77 -20.18
C PRO A 106 -35.95 -19.24 -20.22
N ALA A 107 -37.23 -19.51 -19.94
CA ALA A 107 -38.40 -19.50 -20.84
C ALA A 107 -38.63 -20.88 -21.48
#